data_AF-A0A158IR50-F1
#
_entry.id   AF-A0A158IR50-F1
#
_cell.length_a   1.000
_cell.length_b   1.000
_cell.length_c   1.000
_cell.angle_alpha   90.00
_cell.angle_beta   90.00
_cell.angle_gamma   90.00
#
_symmetry.space_group_name_H-M   'P 1'
#
loop_
_entity.id
_entity.type
_entity.pdbx_description
1 polymer ?
#
loop_
_entity_poly.entity_id
_entity_poly.type
_entity_poly.pdbx_seq_one_letter_code
_entity_poly.pdbx_strand_id
1 'polypeptide(L)'
;MHARDTETHAFHYRLGVVTRMSVEKPEGHGIVGEKLGAWIAGAQASALPAQTVEIARLLLLDVTGLCISGRDEDYIHATLQATDPGGACTALGHANSFSAFDAALINGTAAHGEDYDDTFEGGPVHSGAVVVPAVLAACEREGLGGDALLRGIAVGAELMCRLSLVAPRAIHTAGFHPTAVIGALAAAGGVAAALRLNAQQASSALGIAGSMAAGIIEYLAEGTSTKRMHAGWAAQSGIRAALMARGGFDGPRTVLEGKHGFFKAFAPSRTPDFSPLLDTLGSSWIMETIAFKPYACGTMTQPYIDCAVALAERGVQADQIHDIVCEVGEGTVHRLWEELAVKHRPPTAYAAKFSTPFCMAVGFFDRKAGFSQFTETRIHDPAVLALAGKIRYVIDPDNEYPANFTGHLRATLNDGTVQEVHQPHMRGGTREPLSRSELAAKFTDNAQHGGWSAALADEARVWCETVFDEPAVGSIVRFRQ
;
A
#
# COMPACT_ATOMS: atom_id res chain seq x y z
N MET A 1 -15.48 -66.85 -19.32
CA MET A 1 -15.01 -66.79 -17.92
C MET A 1 -13.75 -65.95 -17.92
N HIS A 2 -13.89 -64.62 -17.81
CA HIS A 2 -12.79 -63.66 -17.85
C HIS A 2 -12.66 -63.04 -16.46
N ALA A 3 -11.55 -63.34 -15.78
CA ALA A 3 -11.14 -62.65 -14.57
C ALA A 3 -10.32 -61.42 -14.98
N ARG A 4 -10.72 -60.24 -14.51
CA ARG A 4 -9.97 -58.99 -14.62
C ARG A 4 -9.11 -58.87 -13.35
N ASP A 5 -7.80 -58.89 -13.51
CA ASP A 5 -6.87 -58.43 -12.48
C ASP A 5 -6.74 -56.90 -12.58
N THR A 6 -7.08 -56.23 -11.49
CA THR A 6 -6.86 -54.80 -11.29
C THR A 6 -5.51 -54.60 -10.60
N GLU A 7 -4.50 -54.12 -11.34
CA GLU A 7 -3.23 -53.68 -10.77
C GLU A 7 -3.36 -52.27 -10.16
N THR A 8 -3.34 -52.23 -8.83
CA THR A 8 -3.24 -51.01 -8.04
C THR A 8 -1.80 -50.48 -8.12
N HIS A 9 -1.56 -49.41 -8.89
CA HIS A 9 -0.27 -48.71 -8.91
C HIS A 9 -0.13 -47.82 -7.66
N ALA A 10 0.48 -48.35 -6.60
CA ALA A 10 0.88 -47.57 -5.44
C ALA A 10 2.19 -46.82 -5.74
N PHE A 11 2.10 -45.49 -5.90
CA PHE A 11 3.27 -44.60 -5.94
C PHE A 11 3.88 -44.50 -4.54
N HIS A 12 4.90 -45.32 -4.25
CA HIS A 12 5.74 -45.15 -3.07
C HIS A 12 6.79 -44.06 -3.32
N TYR A 13 6.56 -42.84 -2.85
CA TYR A 13 7.63 -41.85 -2.67
C TYR A 13 8.55 -42.33 -1.53
N ARG A 14 9.74 -42.84 -1.88
CA ARG A 14 10.83 -42.99 -0.92
C ARG A 14 11.35 -41.59 -0.57
N LEU A 15 11.12 -41.15 0.67
CA LEU A 15 11.81 -40.03 1.30
C LEU A 15 13.30 -40.37 1.43
N GLY A 16 14.04 -40.18 0.34
CA GLY A 16 15.50 -40.13 0.39
C GLY A 16 15.94 -38.87 1.14
N VAL A 17 16.92 -39.02 2.01
CA VAL A 17 17.62 -37.90 2.66
C VAL A 17 18.06 -36.93 1.56
N VAL A 18 17.41 -35.76 1.49
CA VAL A 18 17.82 -34.68 0.58
C VAL A 18 19.16 -34.17 1.09
N THR A 19 20.25 -34.74 0.60
CA THR A 19 21.58 -34.16 0.75
C THR A 19 21.53 -32.80 0.09
N ARG A 20 21.83 -31.71 0.82
CA ARG A 20 21.87 -30.34 0.28
C ARG A 20 22.68 -30.35 -1.01
N MET A 21 22.00 -30.28 -2.16
CA MET A 21 22.68 -30.14 -3.45
C MET A 21 23.45 -28.82 -3.40
N SER A 22 24.72 -28.87 -3.80
CA SER A 22 25.57 -27.69 -3.95
C SER A 22 24.91 -26.76 -4.97
N VAL A 23 24.28 -25.70 -4.48
CA VAL A 23 23.77 -24.62 -5.32
C VAL A 23 25.00 -23.95 -5.93
N GLU A 24 25.10 -23.93 -7.26
CA GLU A 24 26.11 -23.13 -7.96
C GLU A 24 26.03 -21.69 -7.45
N LYS A 25 27.14 -21.18 -6.91
CA LYS A 25 27.22 -19.81 -6.40
C LYS A 25 26.96 -18.86 -7.57
N PRO A 26 25.96 -17.97 -7.49
CA PRO A 26 25.80 -16.91 -8.48
C PRO A 26 27.07 -16.05 -8.48
N GLU A 27 27.63 -15.77 -9.66
CA GLU A 27 28.79 -14.89 -9.77
C GLU A 27 28.45 -13.47 -9.26
N GLY A 28 29.34 -12.90 -8.46
CA GLY A 28 29.39 -11.46 -8.14
C GLY A 28 28.82 -11.01 -6.79
N HIS A 29 27.74 -11.58 -6.26
CA HIS A 29 27.01 -10.94 -5.13
C HIS A 29 26.63 -11.84 -3.94
N GLY A 30 27.00 -13.12 -3.87
CA GLY A 30 26.48 -14.02 -2.82
C GLY A 30 24.96 -14.23 -2.95
N ILE A 31 24.36 -15.03 -2.07
CA ILE A 31 22.91 -15.33 -2.12
C ILE A 31 22.12 -14.13 -1.57
N VAL A 32 21.21 -13.57 -2.37
CA VAL A 32 20.48 -12.32 -2.06
C VAL A 32 19.65 -12.51 -0.78
N GLY A 33 18.93 -13.63 -0.66
CA GLY A 33 18.13 -13.91 0.53
C GLY A 33 18.96 -14.07 1.82
N GLU A 34 20.24 -14.50 1.74
CA GLU A 34 21.12 -14.56 2.91
C GLU A 34 21.60 -13.17 3.33
N LYS A 35 21.93 -12.31 2.37
CA LYS A 35 22.30 -10.91 2.63
C LYS A 35 21.18 -10.14 3.30
N LEU A 36 19.95 -10.27 2.78
CA LEU A 36 18.76 -9.69 3.39
C LEU A 36 18.51 -10.27 4.79
N GLY A 37 18.64 -11.59 4.95
CA GLY A 37 18.50 -12.22 6.27
C GLY A 37 19.47 -11.67 7.30
N ALA A 38 20.74 -11.47 6.92
CA ALA A 38 21.75 -10.86 7.79
C ALA A 38 21.43 -9.41 8.14
N TRP A 39 21.00 -8.59 7.18
CA TRP A 39 20.59 -7.20 7.42
C TRP A 39 19.36 -7.12 8.35
N ILE A 40 18.32 -7.91 8.09
CA ILE A 40 17.12 -8.00 8.93
C ILE A 40 17.47 -8.38 10.37
N ALA A 41 18.30 -9.40 10.56
CA ALA A 41 18.72 -9.87 11.89
C ALA A 41 19.61 -8.85 12.63
N GLY A 42 20.36 -8.02 11.90
CA GLY A 42 21.24 -7.00 12.44
C GLY A 42 20.55 -5.67 12.76
N ALA A 43 19.32 -5.44 12.29
CA ALA A 43 18.62 -4.16 12.45
C ALA A 43 18.38 -3.80 13.93
N GLN A 44 18.60 -2.54 14.28
CA GLN A 44 18.37 -1.99 15.63
C GLN A 44 17.55 -0.71 15.51
N ALA A 45 16.51 -0.54 16.33
CA ALA A 45 15.68 0.67 16.26
C ALA A 45 16.49 1.92 16.66
N SER A 46 17.38 1.77 17.64
CA SER A 46 18.28 2.84 18.11
C SER A 46 19.30 3.32 17.08
N ALA A 47 19.51 2.57 15.99
CA ALA A 47 20.41 2.93 14.90
C ALA A 47 19.68 3.54 13.70
N LEU A 48 18.34 3.65 13.74
CA LEU A 48 17.56 4.23 12.65
C LEU A 48 17.77 5.74 12.57
N PRO A 49 17.91 6.31 11.35
CA PRO A 49 17.90 7.76 11.17
C PRO A 49 16.59 8.39 11.68
N ALA A 50 16.67 9.63 12.16
CA ALA A 50 15.50 10.34 12.67
C ALA A 50 14.36 10.45 11.63
N GLN A 51 14.70 10.64 10.34
CA GLN A 51 13.74 10.71 9.26
C GLN A 51 13.04 9.35 9.04
N THR A 52 13.78 8.24 9.04
CA THR A 52 13.22 6.89 9.01
C THR A 52 12.25 6.64 10.17
N VAL A 53 12.61 7.04 11.40
CA VAL A 53 11.72 6.93 12.56
C VAL A 53 10.45 7.77 12.38
N GLU A 54 10.58 8.97 11.81
CA GLU A 54 9.44 9.82 11.54
C GLU A 54 8.50 9.22 10.50
N ILE A 55 9.01 8.73 9.37
CA ILE A 55 8.17 8.12 8.35
C ILE A 55 7.48 6.86 8.89
N ALA A 56 8.16 6.04 9.70
CA ALA A 56 7.51 4.90 10.37
C ALA A 56 6.33 5.33 11.27
N ARG A 57 6.44 6.46 11.96
CA ARG A 57 5.35 7.03 12.78
C ARG A 57 4.21 7.53 11.91
N LEU A 58 4.52 8.23 10.82
CA LEU A 58 3.52 8.73 9.88
C LEU A 58 2.77 7.59 9.17
N LEU A 59 3.46 6.49 8.83
CA LEU A 59 2.82 5.27 8.32
C LEU A 59 1.86 4.68 9.34
N LEU A 60 2.26 4.59 10.61
CA LEU A 60 1.38 4.09 11.68
C LEU A 60 0.14 4.99 11.83
N LEU A 61 0.33 6.31 11.85
CA LEU A 61 -0.75 7.27 11.96
C LEU A 61 -1.71 7.15 10.77
N ASP A 62 -1.19 7.18 9.55
CA ASP A 62 -1.99 7.13 8.32
C ASP A 62 -2.81 5.84 8.23
N VAL A 63 -2.16 4.69 8.42
CA VAL A 63 -2.81 3.37 8.42
C VAL A 63 -3.89 3.28 9.49
N THR A 64 -3.63 3.81 10.70
CA THR A 64 -4.63 3.78 11.78
C THR A 64 -5.87 4.58 11.38
N GLY A 65 -5.70 5.79 10.85
CA GLY A 65 -6.81 6.60 10.35
C GLY A 65 -7.61 5.87 9.26
N LEU A 66 -6.90 5.24 8.30
CA LEU A 66 -7.52 4.52 7.18
C LEU A 66 -8.32 3.30 7.63
N CYS A 67 -7.80 2.52 8.58
CA CYS A 67 -8.53 1.40 9.18
C CYS A 67 -9.85 1.85 9.80
N ILE A 68 -9.83 2.96 10.55
CA ILE A 68 -11.02 3.51 11.20
C ILE A 68 -12.03 3.97 10.16
N SER A 69 -11.60 4.68 9.11
CA SER A 69 -12.51 5.17 8.07
C SER A 69 -13.18 4.05 7.27
N GLY A 70 -12.47 2.95 7.00
CA GLY A 70 -12.98 1.85 6.18
C GLY A 70 -13.73 0.76 6.95
N ARG A 71 -13.89 0.88 8.27
CA ARG A 71 -14.38 -0.19 9.17
C ARG A 71 -15.77 -0.73 8.83
N ASP A 72 -16.64 0.11 8.28
CA ASP A 72 -18.05 -0.20 8.00
C ASP A 72 -18.32 -0.41 6.50
N GLU A 73 -17.26 -0.57 5.71
CA GLU A 73 -17.39 -0.86 4.29
C GLU A 73 -17.80 -2.33 4.06
N ASP A 74 -18.61 -2.57 3.02
CA ASP A 74 -19.14 -3.90 2.70
C ASP A 74 -18.05 -4.96 2.52
N TYR A 75 -16.89 -4.57 1.97
CA TYR A 75 -15.76 -5.48 1.79
C TYR A 75 -15.08 -5.85 3.12
N ILE A 76 -15.14 -4.98 4.15
CA ILE A 76 -14.69 -5.31 5.50
C ILE A 76 -15.69 -6.23 6.18
N HIS A 77 -16.99 -5.96 6.06
CA HIS A 77 -18.01 -6.88 6.55
C HIS A 77 -17.85 -8.29 5.95
N ALA A 78 -17.60 -8.40 4.64
CA ALA A 78 -17.31 -9.67 3.98
C ALA A 78 -16.00 -10.31 4.51
N THR A 79 -14.95 -9.52 4.74
CA THR A 79 -13.68 -10.00 5.30
C THR A 79 -13.86 -10.56 6.70
N LEU A 80 -14.67 -9.90 7.54
CA LEU A 80 -14.98 -10.37 8.90
C LEU A 80 -15.67 -11.74 8.91
N GLN A 81 -16.52 -12.03 7.92
CA GLN A 81 -17.17 -13.35 7.79
C GLN A 81 -16.19 -14.49 7.50
N ALA A 82 -14.98 -14.17 7.03
CA ALA A 82 -13.92 -15.15 6.76
C ALA A 82 -12.98 -15.38 7.95
N THR A 83 -13.30 -14.82 9.12
CA THR A 83 -12.48 -14.93 10.34
C THR A 83 -13.12 -15.86 11.35
N ASP A 84 -12.28 -16.54 12.13
CA ASP A 84 -12.73 -17.32 13.28
C ASP A 84 -12.75 -16.45 14.55
N PRO A 85 -13.72 -16.64 15.45
CA PRO A 85 -13.79 -15.87 16.69
C PRO A 85 -12.63 -16.19 17.63
N GLY A 86 -12.12 -15.17 18.32
CA GLY A 86 -11.15 -15.29 19.39
C GLY A 86 -9.75 -14.81 19.01
N GLY A 87 -8.80 -15.01 19.93
CA GLY A 87 -7.47 -14.41 19.86
C GLY A 87 -7.36 -13.15 20.72
N ALA A 88 -6.20 -12.50 20.63
CA ALA A 88 -5.82 -11.41 21.53
C ALA A 88 -5.39 -10.14 20.80
N CYS A 89 -5.51 -10.10 19.47
CA CYS A 89 -5.08 -8.99 18.64
C CYS A 89 -6.24 -8.07 18.23
N THR A 90 -5.90 -6.84 17.88
CA THR A 90 -6.83 -5.75 17.59
C THR A 90 -6.91 -5.52 16.08
N ALA A 91 -8.11 -5.66 15.52
CA ALA A 91 -8.48 -4.97 14.29
C ALA A 91 -9.00 -3.58 14.68
N LEU A 92 -8.36 -2.52 14.19
CA LEU A 92 -8.65 -1.14 14.57
C LEU A 92 -10.07 -0.76 14.12
N GLY A 93 -10.87 -0.19 15.02
CA GLY A 93 -12.28 0.13 14.72
C GLY A 93 -13.24 -1.08 14.81
N HIS A 94 -12.81 -2.18 15.43
CA HIS A 94 -13.66 -3.34 15.67
C HIS A 94 -13.62 -3.77 17.14
N ALA A 95 -14.79 -3.97 17.74
CA ALA A 95 -14.93 -4.36 19.15
C ALA A 95 -14.40 -5.78 19.48
N ASN A 96 -14.42 -6.68 18.52
CA ASN A 96 -13.98 -8.06 18.71
C ASN A 96 -12.46 -8.18 18.80
N SER A 97 -11.98 -9.24 19.46
CA SER A 97 -10.58 -9.65 19.37
C SER A 97 -10.39 -10.73 18.31
N PHE A 98 -9.21 -10.70 17.68
CA PHE A 98 -8.87 -11.53 16.54
C PHE A 98 -7.56 -12.28 16.76
N SER A 99 -7.31 -13.30 15.95
CA SER A 99 -5.95 -13.82 15.81
C SER A 99 -5.04 -12.74 15.20
N ALA A 100 -3.72 -12.85 15.38
CA ALA A 100 -2.78 -11.91 14.74
C ALA A 100 -2.89 -11.92 13.21
N PHE A 101 -3.29 -13.07 12.64
CA PHE A 101 -3.46 -13.23 11.21
C PHE A 101 -4.68 -12.50 10.71
N ASP A 102 -5.80 -12.65 11.40
CA ASP A 102 -7.07 -12.02 11.02
C ASP A 102 -7.03 -10.52 11.27
N ALA A 103 -6.44 -10.08 12.39
CA ALA A 103 -6.20 -8.65 12.65
C ALA A 103 -5.37 -7.99 11.53
N ALA A 104 -4.30 -8.65 11.08
CA ALA A 104 -3.48 -8.16 9.97
C ALA A 104 -4.24 -8.16 8.63
N LEU A 105 -5.05 -9.20 8.37
CA LEU A 105 -5.89 -9.28 7.18
C LEU A 105 -6.93 -8.14 7.15
N ILE A 106 -7.65 -7.93 8.25
CA ILE A 106 -8.67 -6.88 8.37
C ILE A 106 -8.04 -5.50 8.24
N ASN A 107 -7.05 -5.18 9.06
CA ASN A 107 -6.40 -3.86 9.07
C ASN A 107 -5.76 -3.54 7.72
N GLY A 108 -5.06 -4.50 7.10
CA GLY A 108 -4.47 -4.26 5.77
C GLY A 108 -5.51 -4.10 4.67
N THR A 109 -6.62 -4.85 4.75
CA THR A 109 -7.74 -4.69 3.81
C THR A 109 -8.42 -3.32 3.96
N ALA A 110 -8.61 -2.87 5.20
CA ALA A 110 -9.23 -1.58 5.50
C ALA A 110 -8.33 -0.42 5.05
N ALA A 111 -7.05 -0.47 5.40
CA ALA A 111 -6.08 0.56 5.05
C ALA A 111 -5.94 0.77 3.54
N HIS A 112 -5.95 -0.32 2.76
CA HIS A 112 -5.78 -0.25 1.31
C HIS A 112 -7.08 -0.02 0.53
N GLY A 113 -8.24 -0.20 1.18
CA GLY A 113 -9.51 -0.42 0.48
C GLY A 113 -9.93 0.76 -0.39
N GLU A 114 -9.70 1.97 0.12
CA GLU A 114 -10.24 3.19 -0.46
C GLU A 114 -9.19 4.04 -1.19
N ASP A 115 -8.04 3.43 -1.50
CA ASP A 115 -6.94 3.96 -2.30
C ASP A 115 -6.37 5.30 -1.81
N TYR A 116 -6.39 5.50 -0.49
CA TYR A 116 -5.96 6.74 0.18
C TYR A 116 -4.71 6.56 1.06
N ASP A 117 -4.17 5.35 1.06
CA ASP A 117 -2.91 4.96 1.67
C ASP A 117 -1.68 5.54 0.96
N ASP A 118 -0.53 5.42 1.64
CA ASP A 118 0.78 5.81 1.16
C ASP A 118 1.14 5.18 -0.18
N THR A 119 2.11 5.76 -0.90
CA THR A 119 2.63 5.18 -2.14
C THR A 119 4.10 5.50 -2.32
N PHE A 120 4.86 4.58 -2.90
CA PHE A 120 6.24 4.84 -3.32
C PHE A 120 6.30 5.21 -4.81
N GLU A 121 6.72 6.45 -5.11
CA GLU A 121 6.73 7.01 -6.48
C GLU A 121 7.68 6.24 -7.43
N GLY A 122 8.79 5.68 -6.92
CA GLY A 122 9.78 4.94 -7.72
C GLY A 122 9.33 3.57 -8.24
N GLY A 123 8.21 3.06 -7.72
CA GLY A 123 7.58 1.81 -8.13
C GLY A 123 6.32 1.61 -7.30
N PRO A 124 5.11 1.87 -7.85
CA PRO A 124 3.91 2.05 -7.04
C PRO A 124 3.59 0.80 -6.21
N VAL A 125 3.95 0.89 -4.93
CA VAL A 125 3.65 -0.05 -3.85
C VAL A 125 3.11 0.74 -2.67
N HIS A 126 2.22 0.13 -1.90
CA HIS A 126 1.60 0.73 -0.71
C HIS A 126 2.14 0.04 0.53
N SER A 127 3.17 0.65 1.14
CA SER A 127 3.99 -0.03 2.13
C SER A 127 3.32 -0.07 3.50
N GLY A 128 2.76 1.06 3.92
CA GLY A 128 2.08 1.19 5.21
C GLY A 128 0.96 0.17 5.35
N ALA A 129 0.08 0.09 4.34
CA ALA A 129 -1.08 -0.79 4.33
C ALA A 129 -0.75 -2.28 4.45
N VAL A 130 0.49 -2.71 4.18
CA VAL A 130 0.94 -4.09 4.36
C VAL A 130 1.73 -4.27 5.64
N VAL A 131 2.76 -3.43 5.82
CA VAL A 131 3.80 -3.65 6.84
C VAL A 131 3.29 -3.28 8.22
N VAL A 132 2.57 -2.16 8.36
CA VAL A 132 2.06 -1.72 9.66
C VAL A 132 1.08 -2.75 10.25
N PRO A 133 0.05 -3.24 9.52
CA PRO A 133 -0.84 -4.28 10.04
C PRO A 133 -0.10 -5.57 10.44
N ALA A 134 0.86 -6.00 9.63
CA ALA A 134 1.61 -7.23 9.88
C ALA A 134 2.44 -7.15 11.17
N VAL A 135 3.23 -6.08 11.29
CA VAL A 135 4.14 -5.88 12.42
C VAL A 135 3.36 -5.56 13.69
N LEU A 136 2.32 -4.73 13.60
CA LEU A 136 1.50 -4.38 14.76
C LEU A 136 0.82 -5.60 15.37
N ALA A 137 0.17 -6.44 14.54
CA ALA A 137 -0.49 -7.65 15.01
C ALA A 137 0.52 -8.67 15.58
N ALA A 138 1.72 -8.79 14.99
CA ALA A 138 2.78 -9.64 15.51
C ALA A 138 3.32 -9.14 16.85
N CYS A 139 3.53 -7.83 17.00
CA CYS A 139 3.97 -7.22 18.27
C CYS A 139 2.92 -7.39 19.36
N GLU A 140 1.63 -7.15 19.07
CA GLU A 140 0.56 -7.31 20.05
C GLU A 140 0.44 -8.76 20.51
N ARG A 141 0.47 -9.73 19.57
CA ARG A 141 0.44 -11.16 19.87
C ARG A 141 1.54 -11.59 20.83
N GLU A 142 2.74 -11.06 20.63
CA GLU A 142 3.95 -11.51 21.32
C GLU A 142 4.30 -10.59 22.51
N GLY A 143 3.44 -9.60 22.82
CA GLY A 143 3.63 -8.67 23.92
C GLY A 143 4.84 -7.76 23.77
N LEU A 144 5.22 -7.41 22.53
CA LEU A 144 6.40 -6.60 22.22
C LEU A 144 6.09 -5.10 22.29
N GLY A 145 7.14 -4.31 22.58
CA GLY A 145 7.08 -2.85 22.70
C GLY A 145 7.39 -2.07 21.44
N GLY A 146 7.42 -0.75 21.61
CA GLY A 146 7.66 0.24 20.58
C GLY A 146 8.96 0.06 19.80
N ASP A 147 10.05 -0.34 20.46
CA ASP A 147 11.32 -0.67 19.79
C ASP A 147 11.17 -1.77 18.73
N ALA A 148 10.38 -2.81 19.03
CA ALA A 148 10.13 -3.90 18.09
C ALA A 148 9.20 -3.48 16.95
N LEU A 149 8.16 -2.70 17.28
CA LEU A 149 7.22 -2.14 16.30
C LEU A 149 7.94 -1.23 15.31
N LEU A 150 8.70 -0.25 15.80
CA LEU A 150 9.47 0.68 14.98
C LEU A 150 10.48 -0.04 14.09
N ARG A 151 11.28 -0.96 14.65
CA ARG A 151 12.25 -1.75 13.88
C ARG A 151 11.56 -2.55 12.78
N GLY A 152 10.44 -3.21 13.08
CA GLY A 152 9.70 -4.01 12.11
C GLY A 152 9.09 -3.17 10.99
N ILE A 153 8.47 -2.04 11.32
CA ILE A 153 7.90 -1.12 10.32
C ILE A 153 8.99 -0.58 9.40
N ALA A 154 10.10 -0.08 9.96
CA ALA A 154 11.19 0.47 9.17
C ALA A 154 11.80 -0.58 8.23
N VAL A 155 12.14 -1.77 8.75
CA VAL A 155 12.73 -2.85 7.93
C VAL A 155 11.78 -3.32 6.83
N GLY A 156 10.51 -3.54 7.17
CA GLY A 156 9.51 -3.99 6.19
C GLY A 156 9.28 -2.96 5.08
N ALA A 157 9.13 -1.68 5.46
CA ALA A 157 8.88 -0.61 4.50
C ALA A 157 10.07 -0.37 3.57
N GLU A 158 11.28 -0.38 4.11
CA GLU A 158 12.52 -0.28 3.33
C GLU A 158 12.65 -1.44 2.35
N LEU A 159 12.40 -2.67 2.83
CA LEU A 159 12.46 -3.86 1.99
C LEU A 159 11.44 -3.80 0.85
N MET A 160 10.22 -3.33 1.13
CA MET A 160 9.16 -3.17 0.11
C MET A 160 9.57 -2.19 -0.99
N CYS A 161 10.04 -1.00 -0.60
CA CYS A 161 10.47 0.04 -1.53
C CYS A 161 11.63 -0.49 -2.41
N ARG A 162 12.64 -1.10 -1.81
CA ARG A 162 13.79 -1.66 -2.54
C ARG A 162 13.43 -2.80 -3.48
N LEU A 163 12.59 -3.74 -3.04
CA LEU A 163 12.17 -4.86 -3.89
C LEU A 163 11.39 -4.38 -5.13
N SER A 164 10.64 -3.28 -5.01
CA SER A 164 9.92 -2.69 -6.14
C SER A 164 10.84 -2.18 -7.26
N LEU A 165 12.09 -1.84 -6.91
CA LEU A 165 13.10 -1.32 -7.84
C LEU A 165 13.87 -2.41 -8.59
N VAL A 166 13.73 -3.68 -8.22
CA VAL A 166 14.50 -4.78 -8.82
C VAL A 166 14.04 -5.11 -10.24
N ALA A 167 12.74 -5.05 -10.48
CA ALA A 167 12.17 -5.25 -11.81
C ALA A 167 11.01 -4.25 -12.06
N PRO A 168 11.30 -2.94 -12.16
CA PRO A 168 10.29 -1.90 -12.25
C PRO A 168 9.31 -2.16 -13.39
N ARG A 169 8.01 -2.02 -13.10
CA ARG A 169 6.84 -2.25 -13.98
C ARG A 169 6.58 -3.71 -14.39
N ALA A 170 7.59 -4.57 -14.37
CA ALA A 170 7.48 -5.92 -14.92
C ALA A 170 6.47 -6.81 -14.18
N ILE A 171 6.30 -6.61 -12.86
CA ILE A 171 5.28 -7.32 -12.07
C ILE A 171 3.86 -6.98 -12.52
N HIS A 172 3.58 -5.69 -12.70
CA HIS A 172 2.28 -5.26 -13.21
C HIS A 172 2.05 -5.74 -14.64
N THR A 173 3.08 -5.70 -15.50
CA THR A 173 3.01 -6.24 -16.86
C THR A 173 2.68 -7.73 -16.89
N ALA A 174 3.12 -8.49 -15.89
CA ALA A 174 2.84 -9.91 -15.76
C ALA A 174 1.44 -10.23 -15.19
N GLY A 175 0.61 -9.22 -14.91
CA GLY A 175 -0.75 -9.40 -14.39
C GLY A 175 -0.85 -9.50 -12.87
N PHE A 176 0.21 -9.13 -12.14
CA PHE A 176 0.23 -9.18 -10.68
C PHE A 176 0.25 -7.79 -10.06
N HIS A 177 -0.37 -7.66 -8.89
CA HIS A 177 -0.36 -6.45 -8.10
C HIS A 177 0.94 -6.37 -7.26
N PRO A 178 1.85 -5.41 -7.52
CA PRO A 178 3.15 -5.35 -6.83
C PRO A 178 3.03 -5.28 -5.31
N THR A 179 2.10 -4.47 -4.79
CA THR A 179 1.81 -4.36 -3.35
C THR A 179 1.49 -5.72 -2.71
N ALA A 180 0.80 -6.60 -3.44
CA ALA A 180 0.41 -7.90 -2.92
C ALA A 180 1.61 -8.87 -2.85
N VAL A 181 2.30 -9.05 -3.99
CA VAL A 181 3.35 -10.06 -4.11
C VAL A 181 4.65 -9.63 -3.42
N ILE A 182 5.07 -8.36 -3.57
CA ILE A 182 6.23 -7.83 -2.85
C ILE A 182 5.89 -7.65 -1.37
N GLY A 183 4.66 -7.23 -1.07
CA GLY A 183 4.19 -7.02 0.29
C GLY A 183 4.32 -8.26 1.17
N ALA A 184 4.11 -9.47 0.63
CA ALA A 184 4.30 -10.70 1.40
C ALA A 184 5.75 -10.87 1.90
N LEU A 185 6.73 -10.57 1.04
CA LEU A 185 8.15 -10.58 1.40
C LEU A 185 8.48 -9.47 2.41
N ALA A 186 7.96 -8.27 2.17
CA ALA A 186 8.16 -7.11 3.06
C ALA A 186 7.58 -7.33 4.46
N ALA A 187 6.35 -7.83 4.56
CA ALA A 187 5.71 -8.19 5.82
C ALA A 187 6.51 -9.29 6.55
N ALA A 188 6.98 -10.32 5.83
CA ALA A 188 7.81 -11.37 6.44
C ALA A 188 9.13 -10.80 6.99
N GLY A 189 9.81 -9.92 6.25
CA GLY A 189 11.03 -9.26 6.69
C GLY A 189 10.81 -8.33 7.89
N GLY A 190 9.75 -7.52 7.87
CA GLY A 190 9.38 -6.62 8.97
C GLY A 190 9.02 -7.39 10.24
N VAL A 191 8.22 -8.46 10.13
CA VAL A 191 7.88 -9.32 11.28
C VAL A 191 9.12 -10.07 11.78
N ALA A 192 9.97 -10.57 10.88
CA ALA A 192 11.23 -11.22 11.28
C ALA A 192 12.15 -10.27 12.07
N ALA A 193 12.23 -9.00 11.66
CA ALA A 193 12.97 -7.97 12.39
C ALA A 193 12.34 -7.68 13.76
N ALA A 194 11.01 -7.49 13.82
CA ALA A 194 10.30 -7.26 15.08
C ALA A 194 10.57 -8.39 16.10
N LEU A 195 10.46 -9.64 15.64
CA LEU A 195 10.70 -10.86 16.42
C LEU A 195 12.18 -11.17 16.70
N ARG A 196 13.12 -10.38 16.18
CA ARG A 196 14.58 -10.60 16.28
C ARG A 196 15.00 -12.01 15.83
N LEU A 197 14.45 -12.48 14.71
CA LEU A 197 14.87 -13.73 14.11
C LEU A 197 16.35 -13.65 13.69
N ASN A 198 17.08 -14.75 13.83
CA ASN A 198 18.46 -14.80 13.37
C ASN A 198 18.54 -14.79 11.83
N ALA A 199 19.74 -14.57 11.28
CA ALA A 199 19.93 -14.39 9.84
C ALA A 199 19.38 -15.54 8.99
N GLN A 200 19.55 -16.79 9.45
CA GLN A 200 19.02 -17.97 8.76
C GLN A 200 17.50 -17.98 8.79
N GLN A 201 16.88 -17.74 9.95
CA GLN A 201 15.43 -17.68 10.09
C GLN A 201 14.83 -16.53 9.28
N ALA A 202 15.44 -15.35 9.26
CA ALA A 202 15.00 -14.22 8.43
C ALA A 202 15.08 -14.56 6.94
N SER A 203 16.17 -15.20 6.49
CA SER A 203 16.30 -15.69 5.11
C SER A 203 15.23 -16.72 4.75
N SER A 204 14.99 -17.70 5.63
CA SER A 204 13.95 -18.71 5.46
C SER A 204 12.54 -18.08 5.45
N ALA A 205 12.29 -17.04 6.26
CA ALA A 205 11.02 -16.31 6.26
C ALA A 205 10.73 -15.67 4.89
N LEU A 206 11.71 -15.01 4.27
CA LEU A 206 11.58 -14.49 2.90
C LEU A 206 11.35 -15.63 1.90
N GLY A 207 12.06 -16.74 2.06
CA GLY A 207 11.91 -17.93 1.22
C GLY A 207 10.49 -18.51 1.26
N ILE A 208 9.91 -18.63 2.45
CA ILE A 208 8.55 -19.14 2.66
C ILE A 208 7.53 -18.14 2.10
N ALA A 209 7.71 -16.85 2.36
CA ALA A 209 6.82 -15.80 1.89
C ALA A 209 6.74 -15.73 0.36
N GLY A 210 7.84 -16.03 -0.36
CA GLY A 210 7.83 -16.10 -1.82
C GLY A 210 6.82 -17.11 -2.39
N SER A 211 6.54 -18.21 -1.67
CA SER A 211 5.51 -19.19 -2.04
C SER A 211 4.09 -18.80 -1.59
N MET A 212 3.96 -17.80 -0.71
CA MET A 212 2.66 -17.27 -0.25
C MET A 212 2.25 -16.00 -0.99
N ALA A 213 3.15 -15.40 -1.77
CA ALA A 213 2.91 -14.23 -2.58
C ALA A 213 1.83 -14.50 -3.64
N ALA A 214 0.76 -13.69 -3.62
CA ALA A 214 -0.38 -13.79 -4.53
C ALA A 214 -1.02 -12.42 -4.73
N GLY A 215 -1.83 -12.27 -5.78
CA GLY A 215 -2.59 -11.07 -6.09
C GLY A 215 -2.56 -10.73 -7.57
N ILE A 216 -3.51 -11.25 -8.34
CA ILE A 216 -3.67 -10.94 -9.76
C ILE A 216 -4.48 -9.66 -9.94
N ILE A 217 -4.30 -8.96 -11.06
CA ILE A 217 -4.98 -7.69 -11.34
C ILE A 217 -6.31 -7.82 -12.08
N GLU A 218 -6.88 -9.04 -12.15
CA GLU A 218 -8.15 -9.30 -12.84
C GLU A 218 -9.33 -8.47 -12.29
N TYR A 219 -9.24 -8.01 -11.04
CA TYR A 219 -10.19 -7.06 -10.46
C TYR A 219 -10.36 -5.78 -11.30
N LEU A 220 -9.39 -5.41 -12.14
CA LEU A 220 -9.48 -4.27 -13.04
C LEU A 220 -10.53 -4.45 -14.14
N ALA A 221 -10.87 -5.70 -14.51
CA ALA A 221 -11.83 -5.99 -15.56
C ALA A 221 -13.27 -5.60 -15.17
N GLU A 222 -13.62 -5.78 -13.90
CA GLU A 222 -14.99 -5.54 -13.39
C GLU A 222 -15.05 -4.52 -12.22
N GLY A 223 -13.90 -4.02 -11.75
CA GLY A 223 -13.83 -3.07 -10.63
C GLY A 223 -14.17 -3.69 -9.27
N THR A 224 -13.88 -4.99 -9.08
CA THR A 224 -14.26 -5.72 -7.86
C THR A 224 -13.41 -5.34 -6.64
N SER A 225 -13.91 -5.66 -5.45
CA SER A 225 -13.24 -5.36 -4.16
C SER A 225 -11.93 -6.13 -3.92
N THR A 226 -11.54 -7.07 -4.79
CA THR A 226 -10.39 -7.95 -4.57
C THR A 226 -9.07 -7.20 -4.37
N LYS A 227 -8.87 -6.06 -5.05
CA LYS A 227 -7.69 -5.19 -4.84
C LYS A 227 -7.48 -4.88 -3.37
N ARG A 228 -8.56 -4.55 -2.66
CA ARG A 228 -8.57 -4.08 -1.27
C ARG A 228 -7.95 -5.11 -0.34
N MET A 229 -8.29 -6.38 -0.54
CA MET A 229 -7.82 -7.52 0.26
C MET A 229 -6.32 -7.83 0.05
N HIS A 230 -5.72 -7.42 -1.07
CA HIS A 230 -4.33 -7.76 -1.40
C HIS A 230 -3.32 -7.37 -0.30
N ALA A 231 -3.47 -6.19 0.30
CA ALA A 231 -2.56 -5.73 1.34
C ALA A 231 -2.72 -6.55 2.64
N GLY A 232 -3.97 -6.82 3.04
CA GLY A 232 -4.28 -7.68 4.18
C GLY A 232 -3.79 -9.12 4.00
N TRP A 233 -3.94 -9.69 2.80
CA TRP A 233 -3.44 -11.03 2.49
C TRP A 233 -1.92 -11.12 2.55
N ALA A 234 -1.23 -10.11 2.01
CA ALA A 234 0.22 -9.99 2.11
C ALA A 234 0.67 -9.88 3.58
N ALA A 235 0.00 -9.05 4.37
CA ALA A 235 0.31 -8.84 5.78
C ALA A 235 0.21 -10.15 6.59
N GLN A 236 -0.93 -10.86 6.50
CA GLN A 236 -1.12 -12.11 7.24
C GLN A 236 -0.21 -13.25 6.77
N SER A 237 0.18 -13.24 5.49
CA SER A 237 1.13 -14.21 4.92
C SER A 237 2.53 -13.99 5.47
N GLY A 238 2.96 -12.73 5.59
CA GLY A 238 4.25 -12.38 6.19
C GLY A 238 4.40 -12.84 7.63
N ILE A 239 3.35 -12.66 8.46
CA ILE A 239 3.34 -13.17 9.84
C ILE A 239 3.52 -14.69 9.85
N ARG A 240 2.75 -15.43 9.04
CA ARG A 240 2.87 -16.90 8.96
C ARG A 240 4.26 -17.34 8.54
N ALA A 241 4.82 -16.73 7.51
CA ALA A 241 6.15 -17.05 7.01
C ALA A 241 7.24 -16.86 8.07
N ALA A 242 7.21 -15.73 8.79
CA ALA A 242 8.16 -15.45 9.87
C ALA A 242 8.02 -16.45 11.04
N LEU A 243 6.78 -16.80 11.42
CA LEU A 243 6.53 -17.76 12.49
C LEU A 243 6.94 -19.19 12.11
N MET A 244 6.70 -19.61 10.86
CA MET A 244 7.17 -20.89 10.34
C MET A 244 8.69 -20.97 10.36
N ALA A 245 9.38 -19.93 9.90
CA ALA A 245 10.83 -19.85 9.94
C ALA A 245 11.37 -19.86 11.39
N ARG A 246 10.72 -19.14 12.30
CA ARG A 246 11.03 -19.18 13.75
C ARG A 246 10.93 -20.60 14.29
N GLY A 247 9.92 -21.35 13.86
CA GLY A 247 9.70 -22.76 14.19
C GLY A 247 10.64 -23.76 13.50
N GLY A 248 11.58 -23.29 12.66
CA GLY A 248 12.58 -24.14 11.99
C GLY A 248 12.16 -24.65 10.61
N PHE A 249 11.06 -24.15 10.04
CA PHE A 249 10.74 -24.44 8.63
C PHE A 249 11.78 -23.77 7.73
N ASP A 250 12.45 -24.55 6.88
CA ASP A 250 13.47 -24.03 5.97
C ASP A 250 12.83 -23.47 4.69
N GLY A 251 13.31 -22.32 4.23
CA GLY A 251 12.84 -21.61 3.05
C GLY A 251 13.97 -21.49 2.01
N PRO A 252 13.65 -21.43 0.71
CA PRO A 252 14.66 -21.31 -0.33
C PRO A 252 15.44 -19.99 -0.20
N ARG A 253 16.72 -20.07 0.18
CA ARG A 253 17.60 -18.88 0.34
C ARG A 253 17.78 -18.08 -0.96
N THR A 254 17.62 -18.74 -2.11
CA THR A 254 17.67 -18.13 -3.46
C THR A 254 16.28 -17.77 -3.98
N VAL A 255 15.31 -17.49 -3.10
CA VAL A 255 13.91 -17.23 -3.51
C VAL A 255 13.79 -16.09 -4.51
N LEU A 256 14.69 -15.11 -4.50
CA LEU A 256 14.59 -13.94 -5.38
C LEU A 256 15.22 -14.21 -6.76
N GLU A 257 16.40 -14.82 -6.80
CA GLU A 257 17.28 -14.94 -7.95
C GLU A 257 17.37 -16.35 -8.56
N GLY A 258 16.89 -17.36 -7.82
CA GLY A 258 17.05 -18.77 -8.14
C GLY A 258 16.40 -19.21 -9.47
N LYS A 259 16.60 -20.48 -9.86
CA LYS A 259 16.07 -21.04 -11.11
C LYS A 259 14.55 -20.84 -11.28
N HIS A 260 13.81 -21.01 -10.19
CA HIS A 260 12.36 -20.80 -10.09
C HIS A 260 12.04 -19.62 -9.16
N GLY A 261 12.89 -18.59 -9.17
CA GLY A 261 12.81 -17.46 -8.25
C GLY A 261 11.62 -16.53 -8.52
N PHE A 262 11.30 -15.75 -7.50
CA PHE A 262 10.21 -14.77 -7.42
C PHE A 262 10.15 -13.87 -8.65
N PHE A 263 11.26 -13.22 -9.02
CA PHE A 263 11.27 -12.30 -10.16
C PHE A 263 11.13 -13.01 -11.51
N LYS A 264 11.49 -14.29 -11.62
CA LYS A 264 11.23 -15.07 -12.85
C LYS A 264 9.76 -15.44 -12.99
N ALA A 265 9.08 -15.69 -11.88
CA ALA A 265 7.66 -16.02 -11.87
C ALA A 265 6.78 -14.79 -12.06
N PHE A 266 7.04 -13.73 -11.28
CA PHE A 266 6.20 -12.55 -11.21
C PHE A 266 6.64 -11.42 -12.15
N ALA A 267 7.86 -11.43 -12.70
CA ALA A 267 8.37 -10.38 -13.58
C ALA A 267 9.11 -10.93 -14.82
N PRO A 268 8.54 -11.91 -15.56
CA PRO A 268 9.25 -12.62 -16.63
C PRO A 268 9.69 -11.73 -17.80
N SER A 269 9.11 -10.54 -17.96
CA SER A 269 9.45 -9.58 -19.02
C SER A 269 10.72 -8.79 -18.77
N ARG A 270 11.36 -8.92 -17.59
CA ARG A 270 12.55 -8.14 -17.25
C ARG A 270 13.56 -8.97 -16.47
N THR A 271 14.84 -8.90 -16.87
CA THR A 271 15.95 -9.42 -16.06
C THR A 271 16.04 -8.61 -14.75
N PRO A 272 15.99 -9.26 -13.58
CA PRO A 272 16.07 -8.55 -12.30
C PRO A 272 17.44 -7.93 -12.09
N ASP A 273 17.46 -6.69 -11.62
CA ASP A 273 18.66 -5.97 -11.17
C ASP A 273 18.60 -5.82 -9.64
N PHE A 274 19.52 -6.47 -8.92
CA PHE A 274 19.54 -6.45 -7.46
C PHE A 274 20.38 -5.31 -6.86
N SER A 275 21.04 -4.48 -7.68
CA SER A 275 21.81 -3.34 -7.19
C SER A 275 20.97 -2.36 -6.34
N PRO A 276 19.76 -1.92 -6.77
CA PRO A 276 18.90 -1.06 -5.95
C PRO A 276 18.50 -1.67 -4.60
N LEU A 277 18.48 -3.00 -4.51
CA LEU A 277 18.14 -3.74 -3.30
C LEU A 277 19.32 -3.84 -2.32
N LEU A 278 20.57 -3.94 -2.81
CA LEU A 278 21.70 -4.34 -1.98
C LEU A 278 22.76 -3.24 -1.78
N ASP A 279 23.01 -2.39 -2.76
CA ASP A 279 24.23 -1.55 -2.81
C ASP A 279 24.33 -0.56 -1.65
N THR A 280 23.18 -0.04 -1.20
CA THR A 280 23.08 0.95 -0.11
C THR A 280 22.27 0.45 1.09
N LEU A 281 22.07 -0.87 1.18
CA LEU A 281 21.22 -1.48 2.21
C LEU A 281 21.80 -1.23 3.61
N GLY A 282 21.02 -0.57 4.46
CA GLY A 282 21.43 -0.21 5.83
C GLY A 282 22.25 1.08 5.95
N SER A 283 22.67 1.69 4.83
CA SER A 283 23.34 3.00 4.83
C SER A 283 22.45 4.14 4.32
N SER A 284 21.49 3.84 3.43
CA SER A 284 20.44 4.77 3.01
C SER A 284 19.07 4.11 3.19
N TRP A 285 18.03 4.93 3.31
CA TRP A 285 16.66 4.45 3.51
C TRP A 285 15.76 5.01 2.42
N ILE A 286 15.37 4.17 1.46
CA ILE A 286 14.46 4.55 0.37
C ILE A 286 13.07 4.82 0.92
N MET A 287 12.65 4.14 1.99
CA MET A 287 11.35 4.39 2.61
C MET A 287 11.14 5.84 3.05
N GLU A 288 12.22 6.63 3.22
CA GLU A 288 12.12 8.05 3.56
C GLU A 288 11.46 8.89 2.46
N THR A 289 11.32 8.33 1.25
CA THR A 289 10.70 8.95 0.07
C THR A 289 9.26 8.48 -0.17
N ILE A 290 8.68 7.72 0.75
CA ILE A 290 7.27 7.32 0.67
C ILE A 290 6.38 8.56 0.68
N ALA A 291 5.46 8.62 -0.28
CA ALA A 291 4.50 9.69 -0.45
C ALA A 291 3.21 9.40 0.30
N PHE A 292 2.67 10.42 0.98
CA PHE A 292 1.35 10.33 1.63
C PHE A 292 0.32 11.09 0.81
N LYS A 293 -0.74 10.41 0.38
CA LYS A 293 -1.80 11.01 -0.43
C LYS A 293 -2.59 12.06 0.36
N PRO A 294 -2.74 13.30 -0.13
CA PRO A 294 -3.64 14.30 0.44
C PRO A 294 -5.12 14.10 0.05
N TYR A 295 -5.40 13.32 -1.02
CA TYR A 295 -6.75 13.04 -1.49
C TYR A 295 -7.02 11.53 -1.63
N ALA A 296 -8.26 11.11 -1.40
CA ALA A 296 -8.71 9.72 -1.43
C ALA A 296 -9.00 9.24 -2.86
N CYS A 297 -7.99 9.31 -3.73
CA CYS A 297 -8.09 9.01 -5.16
C CYS A 297 -6.82 8.36 -5.72
N GLY A 298 -6.90 7.92 -6.97
CA GLY A 298 -5.75 7.42 -7.71
C GLY A 298 -4.58 8.42 -7.70
N THR A 299 -3.36 7.92 -7.50
CA THR A 299 -2.14 8.75 -7.29
C THR A 299 -1.92 9.80 -8.38
N MET A 300 -2.13 9.47 -9.66
CA MET A 300 -1.89 10.39 -10.78
C MET A 300 -2.92 11.52 -10.85
N THR A 301 -4.05 11.39 -10.16
CA THR A 301 -5.11 12.41 -10.12
C THR A 301 -4.78 13.54 -9.13
N GLN A 302 -3.93 13.29 -8.12
CA GLN A 302 -3.65 14.23 -7.02
C GLN A 302 -3.23 15.63 -7.52
N PRO A 303 -2.26 15.77 -8.45
CA PRO A 303 -1.81 17.10 -8.89
C PRO A 303 -2.87 17.91 -9.63
N TYR A 304 -3.82 17.24 -10.31
CA TYR A 304 -4.92 17.93 -10.99
C TYR A 304 -5.96 18.46 -9.99
N ILE A 305 -6.17 17.77 -8.87
CA ILE A 305 -7.00 18.28 -7.76
C ILE A 305 -6.35 19.53 -7.20
N ASP A 306 -5.03 19.52 -6.94
CA ASP A 306 -4.30 20.71 -6.46
C ASP A 306 -4.46 21.89 -7.41
N CYS A 307 -4.37 21.65 -8.73
CA CYS A 307 -4.60 22.71 -9.72
C CYS A 307 -6.02 23.29 -9.60
N ALA A 308 -7.04 22.43 -9.45
CA ALA A 308 -8.44 22.87 -9.33
C ALA A 308 -8.71 23.63 -8.03
N VAL A 309 -8.11 23.21 -6.91
CA VAL A 309 -8.15 23.93 -5.63
C VAL A 309 -7.54 25.33 -5.79
N ALA A 310 -6.35 25.42 -6.37
CA ALA A 310 -5.68 26.70 -6.60
C ALA A 310 -6.48 27.62 -7.54
N LEU A 311 -7.17 27.08 -8.55
CA LEU A 311 -8.08 27.87 -9.40
C LEU A 311 -9.23 28.47 -8.60
N ALA A 312 -9.86 27.69 -7.71
CA ALA A 312 -10.92 28.16 -6.83
C ALA A 312 -10.43 29.21 -5.82
N GLU A 313 -9.22 29.04 -5.28
CA GLU A 313 -8.58 29.99 -4.34
C GLU A 313 -8.25 31.34 -4.98
N ARG A 314 -8.04 31.38 -6.30
CA ARG A 314 -7.93 32.63 -7.07
C ARG A 314 -9.27 33.38 -7.22
N GLY A 315 -10.36 32.82 -6.70
CA GLY A 315 -11.68 33.45 -6.71
C GLY A 315 -12.52 33.20 -7.97
N VAL A 316 -12.06 32.32 -8.87
CA VAL A 316 -12.84 31.89 -10.04
C VAL A 316 -14.10 31.17 -9.56
N GLN A 317 -15.26 31.53 -10.11
CA GLN A 317 -16.53 30.86 -9.81
C GLN A 317 -16.85 29.79 -10.87
N ALA A 318 -17.48 28.69 -10.48
CA ALA A 318 -17.76 27.56 -11.37
C ALA A 318 -18.68 27.91 -12.57
N ASP A 319 -19.58 28.88 -12.38
CA ASP A 319 -20.49 29.38 -13.41
C ASP A 319 -19.79 30.26 -14.44
N GLN A 320 -18.64 30.86 -14.09
CA GLN A 320 -17.80 31.65 -14.99
C GLN A 320 -16.96 30.78 -15.93
N ILE A 321 -16.77 29.50 -15.62
CA ILE A 321 -15.91 28.60 -16.40
C ILE A 321 -16.67 28.12 -17.64
N HIS A 322 -16.08 28.33 -18.82
CA HIS A 322 -16.57 27.79 -20.09
C HIS A 322 -16.08 26.34 -20.27
N ASP A 323 -14.76 26.13 -20.33
CA ASP A 323 -14.12 24.81 -20.39
C ASP A 323 -12.79 24.77 -19.65
N ILE A 324 -12.36 23.57 -19.27
CA ILE A 324 -11.04 23.29 -18.70
C ILE A 324 -10.34 22.22 -19.54
N VAL A 325 -9.10 22.49 -19.91
CA VAL A 325 -8.24 21.55 -20.62
C VAL A 325 -7.03 21.21 -19.77
N CYS A 326 -6.82 19.91 -19.57
CA CYS A 326 -5.67 19.39 -18.84
C CYS A 326 -4.69 18.73 -19.81
N GLU A 327 -3.40 18.98 -19.63
CA GLU A 327 -2.35 18.24 -20.34
C GLU A 327 -2.01 16.98 -19.52
N VAL A 328 -1.96 15.83 -20.18
CA VAL A 328 -1.84 14.53 -19.50
C VAL A 328 -0.84 13.62 -20.21
N GLY A 329 -0.13 12.80 -19.43
CA GLY A 329 0.68 11.71 -19.98
C GLY A 329 -0.21 10.58 -20.52
N GLU A 330 0.09 10.09 -21.72
CA GLU A 330 -0.69 9.07 -22.44
C GLU A 330 -1.01 7.83 -21.58
N GLY A 331 -0.04 7.37 -20.79
CA GLY A 331 -0.19 6.19 -19.94
C GLY A 331 -1.27 6.31 -18.84
N THR A 332 -1.72 7.52 -18.52
CA THR A 332 -2.76 7.77 -17.51
C THR A 332 -4.18 7.73 -18.07
N VAL A 333 -4.33 7.92 -19.39
CA VAL A 333 -5.60 8.19 -20.06
C VAL A 333 -6.61 7.07 -19.85
N HIS A 334 -6.23 5.83 -20.20
CA HIS A 334 -7.11 4.66 -20.18
C HIS A 334 -7.79 4.42 -18.82
N ARG A 335 -7.14 4.80 -17.72
CA ARG A 335 -7.62 4.50 -16.36
C ARG A 335 -8.37 5.66 -15.74
N LEU A 336 -7.93 6.90 -15.99
CA LEU A 336 -8.33 8.07 -15.21
C LEU A 336 -9.16 9.09 -15.99
N TRP A 337 -9.08 9.03 -17.32
CA TRP A 337 -9.72 9.98 -18.23
C TRP A 337 -10.73 9.32 -19.16
N GLU A 338 -10.53 8.06 -19.56
CA GLU A 338 -11.44 7.33 -20.43
C GLU A 338 -12.21 6.22 -19.70
N GLU A 339 -13.45 5.90 -20.09
CA GLU A 339 -14.29 6.65 -21.04
C GLU A 339 -14.72 8.01 -20.47
N LEU A 340 -14.49 9.11 -21.20
CA LEU A 340 -14.64 10.47 -20.64
C LEU A 340 -16.04 10.76 -20.11
N ALA A 341 -17.09 10.27 -20.79
CA ALA A 341 -18.47 10.43 -20.33
C ALA A 341 -18.72 9.73 -18.98
N VAL A 342 -18.14 8.56 -18.77
CA VAL A 342 -18.19 7.83 -17.49
C VAL A 342 -17.38 8.56 -16.42
N LYS A 343 -16.24 9.16 -16.79
CA LYS A 343 -15.46 9.97 -15.85
C LYS A 343 -16.20 11.25 -15.46
N HIS A 344 -16.92 11.91 -16.36
CA HIS A 344 -17.75 13.05 -15.99
C HIS A 344 -18.88 12.70 -15.02
N ARG A 345 -19.38 11.46 -15.07
CA ARG A 345 -20.52 10.98 -14.26
C ARG A 345 -20.23 9.58 -13.71
N PRO A 346 -19.36 9.46 -12.70
CA PRO A 346 -18.95 8.15 -12.19
C PRO A 346 -20.17 7.41 -11.61
N PRO A 347 -20.33 6.10 -11.90
CA PRO A 347 -21.53 5.35 -11.52
C PRO A 347 -21.59 4.98 -10.03
N THR A 348 -20.47 5.08 -9.31
CA THR A 348 -20.36 4.76 -7.88
C THR A 348 -19.35 5.68 -7.20
N ALA A 349 -19.46 5.80 -5.87
CA ALA A 349 -18.51 6.55 -5.04
C ALA A 349 -17.06 6.04 -5.20
N TYR A 350 -16.86 4.73 -5.37
CA TYR A 350 -15.54 4.18 -5.62
C TYR A 350 -15.03 4.51 -7.03
N ALA A 351 -15.86 4.40 -8.07
CA ALA A 351 -15.47 4.74 -9.42
C ALA A 351 -15.07 6.22 -9.56
N ALA A 352 -15.69 7.10 -8.76
CA ALA A 352 -15.39 8.52 -8.70
C ALA A 352 -13.92 8.81 -8.31
N LYS A 353 -13.30 7.96 -7.48
CA LYS A 353 -11.90 8.07 -7.05
C LYS A 353 -10.88 7.84 -8.17
N PHE A 354 -11.33 7.31 -9.30
CA PHE A 354 -10.55 7.11 -10.52
C PHE A 354 -11.07 7.95 -11.68
N SER A 355 -11.79 9.03 -11.39
CA SER A 355 -12.21 10.02 -12.37
C SER A 355 -11.53 11.35 -12.11
N THR A 356 -10.55 11.69 -12.94
CA THR A 356 -9.85 12.98 -12.79
C THR A 356 -10.78 14.18 -12.94
N PRO A 357 -11.67 14.27 -13.95
CA PRO A 357 -12.65 15.35 -14.05
C PRO A 357 -13.53 15.51 -12.79
N PHE A 358 -14.05 14.40 -12.25
CA PHE A 358 -14.90 14.45 -11.08
C PHE A 358 -14.11 14.87 -9.83
N CYS A 359 -12.94 14.28 -9.61
CA CYS A 359 -12.06 14.63 -8.50
C CYS A 359 -11.64 16.11 -8.53
N MET A 360 -11.34 16.65 -9.71
CA MET A 360 -11.04 18.07 -9.89
C MET A 360 -12.24 18.95 -9.50
N ALA A 361 -13.45 18.60 -9.93
CA ALA A 361 -14.65 19.35 -9.59
C ALA A 361 -14.93 19.33 -8.08
N VAL A 362 -14.77 18.17 -7.43
CA VAL A 362 -14.85 18.05 -5.97
C VAL A 362 -13.82 18.94 -5.28
N GLY A 363 -12.55 18.87 -5.71
CA GLY A 363 -11.47 19.70 -5.17
C GLY A 363 -11.74 21.20 -5.34
N PHE A 364 -12.28 21.61 -6.49
CA PHE A 364 -12.65 22.99 -6.74
C PHE A 364 -13.69 23.52 -5.75
N PHE A 365 -14.76 22.76 -5.48
CA PHE A 365 -15.83 23.20 -4.59
C PHE A 365 -15.43 23.12 -3.11
N ASP A 366 -14.85 22.00 -2.68
CA ASP A 366 -14.66 21.70 -1.27
C ASP A 366 -13.27 22.06 -0.75
N ARG A 367 -12.32 22.34 -1.65
CA ARG A 367 -10.89 22.53 -1.34
C ARG A 367 -10.28 21.30 -0.64
N LYS A 368 -10.96 20.16 -0.76
CA LYS A 368 -10.67 18.86 -0.15
C LYS A 368 -11.22 17.75 -1.04
N ALA A 369 -10.66 16.56 -0.92
CA ALA A 369 -11.17 15.34 -1.55
C ALA A 369 -10.79 14.12 -0.71
N GLY A 370 -11.20 14.10 0.57
CA GLY A 370 -11.07 12.95 1.46
C GLY A 370 -12.29 12.03 1.36
N PHE A 371 -12.42 11.06 2.26
CA PHE A 371 -13.55 10.11 2.28
C PHE A 371 -14.92 10.77 2.23
N SER A 372 -15.12 11.81 3.04
CA SER A 372 -16.39 12.54 3.13
C SER A 372 -16.81 13.24 1.83
N GLN A 373 -15.91 13.36 0.85
CA GLN A 373 -16.20 13.91 -0.48
C GLN A 373 -16.52 12.85 -1.54
N PHE A 374 -16.37 11.57 -1.24
CA PHE A 374 -16.71 10.47 -2.15
C PHE A 374 -17.88 9.67 -1.60
N THR A 375 -19.07 10.26 -1.65
CA THR A 375 -20.32 9.66 -1.15
C THR A 375 -21.35 9.53 -2.26
N GLU A 376 -22.36 8.68 -2.04
CA GLU A 376 -23.48 8.50 -2.99
C GLU A 376 -24.19 9.83 -3.28
N THR A 377 -24.40 10.67 -2.26
CA THR A 377 -24.99 12.00 -2.45
C THR A 377 -24.11 12.88 -3.33
N ARG A 378 -22.78 12.82 -3.14
CA ARG A 378 -21.85 13.72 -3.83
C ARG A 378 -21.67 13.37 -5.30
N ILE A 379 -21.72 12.10 -5.68
CA ILE A 379 -21.62 11.69 -7.10
C ILE A 379 -22.83 12.12 -7.94
N HIS A 380 -23.97 12.44 -7.30
CA HIS A 380 -25.17 12.95 -7.96
C HIS A 380 -25.35 14.47 -7.85
N ASP A 381 -24.38 15.18 -7.26
CA ASP A 381 -24.45 16.64 -7.08
C ASP A 381 -24.41 17.35 -8.45
N PRO A 382 -25.48 18.07 -8.84
CA PRO A 382 -25.55 18.70 -10.17
C PRO A 382 -24.49 19.78 -10.38
N ALA A 383 -24.02 20.46 -9.32
CA ALA A 383 -22.98 21.48 -9.45
C ALA A 383 -21.61 20.84 -9.74
N VAL A 384 -21.29 19.74 -9.05
CA VAL A 384 -20.06 18.96 -9.28
C VAL A 384 -20.07 18.36 -10.68
N LEU A 385 -21.17 17.71 -11.07
CA LEU A 385 -21.31 17.09 -12.39
C LEU A 385 -21.27 18.13 -13.52
N ALA A 386 -21.84 19.32 -13.31
CA ALA A 386 -21.78 20.41 -14.29
C ALA A 386 -20.36 20.91 -14.52
N LEU A 387 -19.55 21.05 -13.45
CA LEU A 387 -18.14 21.43 -13.60
C LEU A 387 -17.30 20.29 -14.18
N ALA A 388 -17.49 19.06 -13.71
CA ALA A 388 -16.80 17.89 -14.24
C ALA A 388 -17.01 17.74 -15.76
N GLY A 389 -18.24 17.97 -16.23
CA GLY A 389 -18.59 17.92 -17.65
C GLY A 389 -17.92 18.99 -18.54
N LYS A 390 -17.27 20.00 -17.96
CA LYS A 390 -16.49 21.01 -18.67
C LYS A 390 -15.00 20.67 -18.78
N ILE A 391 -14.56 19.60 -18.11
CA ILE A 391 -13.15 19.23 -18.00
C ILE A 391 -12.82 18.16 -19.04
N ARG A 392 -11.81 18.42 -19.87
CA ARG A 392 -11.28 17.47 -20.85
C ARG A 392 -9.76 17.42 -20.78
N TYR A 393 -9.16 16.45 -21.46
CA TYR A 393 -7.72 16.33 -21.55
C TYR A 393 -7.22 16.49 -22.99
N VAL A 394 -5.93 16.77 -23.11
CA VAL A 394 -5.13 16.58 -24.32
C VAL A 394 -3.86 15.84 -23.92
N ILE A 395 -3.37 14.95 -24.79
CA ILE A 395 -2.12 14.23 -24.54
C ILE A 395 -0.96 15.19 -24.74
N ASP A 396 -0.12 15.30 -23.73
CA ASP A 396 1.17 15.98 -23.81
C ASP A 396 2.28 14.93 -24.03
N PRO A 397 2.93 14.92 -25.22
CA PRO A 397 3.99 13.96 -25.52
C PRO A 397 5.26 14.19 -24.69
N ASP A 398 5.42 15.39 -24.10
CA ASP A 398 6.57 15.76 -23.28
C ASP A 398 6.30 15.55 -21.78
N ASN A 399 5.13 14.98 -21.42
CA ASN A 399 4.77 14.71 -20.05
C ASN A 399 5.74 13.71 -19.40
N GLU A 400 6.17 14.01 -18.17
CA GLU A 400 7.18 13.23 -17.44
C GLU A 400 6.70 11.85 -16.95
N TYR A 401 5.41 11.50 -17.10
CA TYR A 401 4.88 10.22 -16.65
C TYR A 401 5.60 9.02 -17.31
N PRO A 402 5.97 7.96 -16.55
CA PRO A 402 5.70 7.73 -15.13
C PRO A 402 6.82 8.19 -14.17
N ALA A 403 7.82 8.94 -14.63
CA ALA A 403 8.92 9.39 -13.78
C ALA A 403 8.51 10.49 -12.78
N ASN A 404 7.43 11.22 -13.09
CA ASN A 404 6.84 12.25 -12.25
C ASN A 404 5.31 12.26 -12.43
N PHE A 405 4.61 12.77 -11.40
CA PHE A 405 3.18 13.07 -11.46
C PHE A 405 3.00 14.59 -11.41
N THR A 406 2.62 15.15 -12.55
CA THR A 406 2.36 16.58 -12.72
C THR A 406 0.87 16.83 -12.90
N GLY A 407 0.45 18.06 -12.62
CA GLY A 407 -0.90 18.54 -12.86
C GLY A 407 -0.84 19.80 -13.70
N HIS A 408 -1.73 19.90 -14.67
CA HIS A 408 -1.92 21.11 -15.45
C HIS A 408 -3.41 21.32 -15.64
N LEU A 409 -3.87 22.56 -15.51
CA LEU A 409 -5.14 22.98 -16.04
C LEU A 409 -5.04 24.33 -16.71
N ARG A 410 -5.78 24.46 -17.81
CA ARG A 410 -6.08 25.71 -18.50
C ARG A 410 -7.59 25.89 -18.52
N ALA A 411 -8.09 26.84 -17.73
CA ALA A 411 -9.50 27.19 -17.68
C ALA A 411 -9.78 28.42 -18.56
N THR A 412 -10.67 28.28 -19.53
CA THR A 412 -11.24 29.41 -20.28
C THR A 412 -12.52 29.85 -19.61
N LEU A 413 -12.65 31.14 -19.30
CA LEU A 413 -13.84 31.74 -18.70
C LEU A 413 -14.81 32.21 -19.79
N ASN A 414 -16.06 32.47 -19.42
CA ASN A 414 -17.13 32.89 -20.32
C ASN A 414 -16.87 34.24 -21.00
N ASP A 415 -16.01 35.09 -20.43
CA ASP A 415 -15.57 36.36 -21.00
C ASP A 415 -14.36 36.20 -21.96
N GLY A 416 -13.87 34.98 -22.15
CA GLY A 416 -12.70 34.65 -22.96
C GLY A 416 -11.36 34.71 -22.22
N THR A 417 -11.34 35.16 -20.97
CA THR A 417 -10.12 35.16 -20.13
C THR A 417 -9.64 33.74 -19.89
N VAL A 418 -8.31 33.55 -19.83
CA VAL A 418 -7.69 32.25 -19.57
C VAL A 418 -6.93 32.28 -18.24
N GLN A 419 -7.14 31.25 -17.42
CA GLN A 419 -6.42 31.01 -16.16
C GLN A 419 -5.68 29.68 -16.26
N GLU A 420 -4.37 29.71 -16.03
CA GLU A 420 -3.53 28.51 -16.05
C GLU A 420 -2.95 28.22 -14.66
N VAL A 421 -2.95 26.95 -14.30
CA VAL A 421 -2.34 26.44 -13.07
C VAL A 421 -1.50 25.22 -13.41
N HIS A 422 -0.30 25.16 -12.86
CA HIS A 422 0.61 24.05 -13.01
C HIS A 422 1.10 23.58 -11.64
N GLN A 423 0.95 22.29 -11.37
CA GLN A 423 1.45 21.59 -10.19
C GLN A 423 2.60 20.67 -10.64
N PRO A 424 3.87 21.05 -10.38
CA PRO A 424 5.03 20.39 -10.97
C PRO A 424 5.39 19.03 -10.36
N HIS A 425 4.77 18.68 -9.24
CA HIS A 425 4.96 17.41 -8.53
C HIS A 425 3.76 17.11 -7.64
N MET A 426 3.55 15.84 -7.31
CA MET A 426 2.53 15.43 -6.36
C MET A 426 2.79 16.00 -4.96
N ARG A 427 1.82 16.75 -4.43
CA ARG A 427 1.81 17.11 -3.01
C ARG A 427 1.68 15.82 -2.18
N GLY A 428 2.49 15.74 -1.13
CA GLY A 428 2.72 14.55 -0.32
C GLY A 428 3.87 13.66 -0.80
N GLY A 429 4.41 13.89 -1.99
CA GLY A 429 5.59 13.19 -2.52
C GLY A 429 6.91 13.76 -2.01
N THR A 430 8.02 13.23 -2.53
CA THR A 430 9.38 13.55 -2.04
C THR A 430 9.73 15.03 -2.13
N ARG A 431 9.23 15.74 -3.15
CA ARG A 431 9.53 17.16 -3.40
C ARG A 431 8.64 18.13 -2.64
N GLU A 432 7.44 17.70 -2.24
CA GLU A 432 6.47 18.53 -1.52
C GLU A 432 5.76 17.68 -0.48
N PRO A 433 6.47 17.21 0.57
CA PRO A 433 5.89 16.31 1.56
C PRO A 433 4.77 17.02 2.34
N LEU A 434 3.74 16.26 2.75
CA LEU A 434 2.73 16.79 3.66
C LEU A 434 3.36 17.13 5.01
N SER A 435 2.95 18.26 5.58
CA SER A 435 3.30 18.61 6.94
C SER A 435 2.68 17.65 7.96
N ARG A 436 3.28 17.57 9.16
CA ARG A 436 2.69 16.82 10.29
C ARG A 436 1.26 17.26 10.59
N SER A 437 0.98 18.57 10.47
CA SER A 437 -0.37 19.12 10.67
C SER A 437 -1.36 18.66 9.62
N GLU A 438 -0.97 18.56 8.35
CA GLU A 438 -1.83 18.03 7.29
C GLU A 438 -2.13 16.54 7.50
N LEU A 439 -1.13 15.75 7.91
CA LEU A 439 -1.33 14.32 8.21
C LEU A 439 -2.19 14.11 9.47
N ALA A 440 -2.03 14.93 10.50
CA ALA A 440 -2.90 14.92 11.68
C ALA A 440 -4.35 15.34 11.33
N ALA A 441 -4.51 16.32 10.44
CA ALA A 441 -5.82 16.70 9.93
C ALA A 441 -6.45 15.56 9.10
N LYS A 442 -5.68 14.91 8.22
CA LYS A 442 -6.11 13.71 7.47
C LYS A 442 -6.57 12.61 8.43
N PHE A 443 -5.77 12.30 9.44
CA PHE A 443 -6.14 11.32 10.46
C PHE A 443 -7.47 11.66 11.14
N THR A 444 -7.64 12.93 11.52
CA THR A 444 -8.84 13.41 12.21
C THR A 444 -10.07 13.32 11.31
N ASP A 445 -9.95 13.75 10.05
CA ASP A 445 -11.01 13.64 9.03
C ASP A 445 -11.39 12.16 8.80
N ASN A 446 -10.42 11.25 8.75
CA ASN A 446 -10.65 9.80 8.58
C ASN A 446 -11.34 9.19 9.81
N ALA A 447 -10.88 9.51 11.02
CA ALA A 447 -11.46 9.00 12.26
C ALA A 447 -12.91 9.47 12.45
N GLN A 448 -13.19 10.74 12.13
CA GLN A 448 -14.55 11.29 12.14
C GLN A 448 -15.44 10.61 11.10
N HIS A 449 -14.92 10.35 9.89
CA HIS A 449 -15.63 9.61 8.86
C HIS A 449 -16.02 8.21 9.34
N GLY A 450 -15.10 7.49 10.01
CA GLY A 450 -15.35 6.19 10.65
C GLY A 450 -16.19 6.24 11.94
N GLY A 451 -16.83 7.38 12.23
CA GLY A 451 -17.76 7.52 13.35
C GLY A 451 -17.12 7.64 14.73
N TRP A 452 -15.80 7.81 14.82
CA TRP A 452 -15.15 8.04 16.11
C TRP A 452 -15.37 9.48 16.61
N SER A 453 -15.54 9.62 17.93
CA SER A 453 -15.58 10.93 18.57
C SER A 453 -14.22 11.64 18.46
N ALA A 454 -14.23 12.96 18.49
CA ALA A 454 -13.00 13.76 18.47
C ALA A 454 -12.04 13.40 19.62
N ALA A 455 -12.58 13.05 20.80
CA ALA A 455 -11.77 12.63 21.96
C ALA A 455 -11.06 11.30 21.69
N LEU A 456 -11.78 10.29 21.19
CA LEU A 456 -11.19 8.98 20.87
C LEU A 456 -10.18 9.08 19.72
N ALA A 457 -10.48 9.90 18.71
CA ALA A 457 -9.54 10.19 17.63
C ALA A 457 -8.25 10.82 18.18
N ASP A 458 -8.36 11.81 19.06
CA ASP A 458 -7.18 12.46 19.66
C ASP A 458 -6.35 11.48 20.51
N GLU A 459 -7.00 10.62 21.31
CA GLU A 459 -6.33 9.56 22.06
C GLU A 459 -5.55 8.59 21.15
N ALA A 460 -6.14 8.19 20.02
CA ALA A 460 -5.50 7.32 19.04
C ALA A 460 -4.35 8.00 18.29
N ARG A 461 -4.50 9.29 17.96
CA ARG A 461 -3.43 10.11 17.36
C ARG A 461 -2.23 10.20 18.31
N VAL A 462 -2.47 10.54 19.57
CA VAL A 462 -1.42 10.61 20.61
C VAL A 462 -0.76 9.24 20.80
N TRP A 463 -1.54 8.16 20.82
CA TRP A 463 -0.99 6.81 20.88
C TRP A 463 -0.06 6.51 19.69
N CYS A 464 -0.44 6.85 18.46
CA CYS A 464 0.43 6.68 17.29
C CYS A 464 1.74 7.48 17.41
N GLU A 465 1.70 8.65 18.05
CA GLU A 465 2.87 9.51 18.24
C GLU A 465 3.86 8.95 19.26
N THR A 466 3.36 8.29 20.31
CA THR A 466 4.17 7.89 21.48
C THR A 466 4.41 6.39 21.62
N VAL A 467 3.68 5.51 20.91
CA VAL A 467 3.76 4.04 21.12
C VAL A 467 5.16 3.46 20.89
N PHE A 468 6.01 4.13 20.11
CA PHE A 468 7.40 3.69 19.90
C PHE A 468 8.27 3.79 21.16
N ASP A 469 7.85 4.55 22.16
CA ASP A 469 8.54 4.68 23.45
C ASP A 469 7.99 3.72 24.52
N GLU A 470 6.90 3.02 24.21
CA GLU A 470 6.21 2.15 25.16
C GLU A 470 6.85 0.75 25.25
N PRO A 471 6.91 0.13 26.44
CA PRO A 471 7.48 -1.21 26.61
C PRO A 471 6.62 -2.33 25.99
N ALA A 472 5.35 -2.05 25.70
CA ALA A 472 4.42 -2.98 25.05
C ALA A 472 3.37 -2.21 24.23
N VAL A 473 2.96 -2.75 23.08
CA VAL A 473 1.91 -2.15 22.23
C VAL A 473 0.49 -2.42 22.75
N GLY A 474 0.34 -3.16 23.86
CA GLY A 474 -0.95 -3.66 24.35
C GLY A 474 -1.98 -2.58 24.75
N SER A 475 -1.59 -1.30 24.82
CA SER A 475 -2.52 -0.18 24.97
C SER A 475 -3.46 -0.02 23.76
N ILE A 476 -3.14 -0.60 22.61
CA ILE A 476 -3.98 -0.62 21.40
C ILE A 476 -5.39 -1.18 21.64
N VAL A 477 -5.57 -2.06 22.64
CA VAL A 477 -6.86 -2.69 22.96
C VAL A 477 -7.97 -1.68 23.31
N ARG A 478 -7.60 -0.45 23.68
CA ARG A 478 -8.54 0.65 23.96
C ARG A 478 -9.32 1.07 22.71
N PHE A 479 -8.80 0.77 21.53
CA PHE A 479 -9.36 1.11 20.23
C PHE A 479 -10.22 -0.02 19.63
N ARG A 480 -10.61 -1.01 20.43
CA ARG A 480 -11.61 -2.04 20.09
C ARG A 480 -13.02 -1.51 20.34
N GLN A 481 -13.53 -0.67 19.43
CA GLN A 481 -14.86 -0.06 19.51
C GLN A 481 -15.53 0.00 18.16
#